data_AF-A0A3D4HC21-F1
#
_entry.id   AF-A0A3D4HC21-F1
#
_cell.length_a   1.000
_cell.length_b   1.000
_cell.length_c   1.000
_cell.angle_alpha   90.00
_cell.angle_beta   90.00
_cell.angle_gamma   90.00
#
_symmetry.space_group_name_H-M   'P 1'
#
loop_
_entity.id
_entity.type
_entity.pdbx_description
1 polymer ?
#
loop_
_entity_poly.entity_id
_entity_poly.type
_entity_poly.pdbx_seq_one_letter_code
_entity_poly.pdbx_strand_id
1 'polypeptide(L)'
;MKVSNILGLNSRGALFTGRYNSRKAKKIADSKIQTDRVLRRAGVAHPKILVKFRTPNDVYLYDWNKLPDSFALKPSRGLGGEGIIVIKKKLLSGVWLTTSKQKVTIEDLKLQTLDILEGAYSMGNEPDVAFVQEYVGRHSTFRKLSYRGTPDIRIIVFNKIPVMAMLRLPTKESGGRANLHQGALGLGVDIATGITTTAIWHNQPVLFKPDSKRKLRGIKIPFWQKILETAVEGQIASGLGYAGVDIVLHPEKGPQIIELNAQPGLSIQLANMDGLKRRLNRVDEMDVRDGVHGVKIAKALFGGKFTSRVRIDDGPIAIKAVEEVKVLDSEKIRHKVLAKIDTGAWSSAIDRKLAKKLGLLRKDKILWKKKKMSSLGMEERPVINVTVFLSGKKIKTNMTVADRKLLRYDILIGRVDLQGFLINPEIDRENLVKAKW
;
A
#
# COMPACT_ATOMS: atom_id res chain seq x y z
N MET A 1 8.09 -13.54 -13.17
CA MET A 1 8.35 -13.38 -11.72
C MET A 1 9.47 -14.33 -11.34
N LYS A 2 10.55 -13.89 -10.65
CA LYS A 2 11.60 -14.84 -10.20
C LYS A 2 11.05 -15.66 -9.03
N VAL A 3 11.22 -16.98 -9.06
CA VAL A 3 10.71 -17.90 -8.01
C VAL A 3 11.24 -17.52 -6.62
N SER A 4 12.51 -17.11 -6.53
CA SER A 4 13.14 -16.65 -5.27
C SER A 4 12.47 -15.43 -4.64
N ASN A 5 11.68 -14.66 -5.40
CA ASN A 5 10.95 -13.49 -4.91
C ASN A 5 9.54 -13.84 -4.41
N ILE A 6 9.05 -15.06 -4.69
CA ILE A 6 7.71 -15.51 -4.30
C ILE A 6 7.76 -15.93 -2.84
N LEU A 7 6.77 -15.48 -2.07
CA LEU A 7 6.55 -15.95 -0.71
C LEU A 7 5.69 -17.22 -0.76
N GLY A 8 6.16 -18.31 -0.16
CA GLY A 8 5.37 -19.52 0.08
C GLY A 8 4.65 -19.50 1.43
N LEU A 9 3.65 -20.38 1.61
CA LEU A 9 2.85 -20.45 2.85
C LEU A 9 3.70 -20.72 4.09
N ASN A 10 4.64 -21.68 4.00
CA ASN A 10 5.53 -22.03 5.11
C ASN A 10 6.47 -20.87 5.45
N SER A 11 7.06 -20.22 4.44
CA SER A 11 7.92 -19.05 4.64
C SER A 11 7.15 -17.86 5.21
N ARG A 12 5.90 -17.62 4.79
CA ARG A 12 5.03 -16.60 5.40
C ARG A 12 4.83 -16.87 6.89
N GLY A 13 4.54 -18.13 7.23
CA GLY A 13 4.34 -18.57 8.61
C GLY A 13 5.60 -18.36 9.46
N ALA A 14 6.73 -18.91 9.03
CA ALA A 14 7.98 -18.88 9.78
C ALA A 14 8.60 -17.48 9.86
N LEU A 15 8.73 -16.80 8.71
CA LEU A 15 9.52 -15.56 8.62
C LEU A 15 8.73 -14.32 9.04
N PHE A 16 7.41 -14.29 8.83
CA PHE A 16 6.60 -13.08 9.02
C PHE A 16 5.53 -13.24 10.11
N THR A 17 4.55 -14.12 9.92
CA THR A 17 3.46 -14.26 10.89
C THR A 17 3.95 -14.77 12.25
N GLY A 18 4.91 -15.69 12.29
CA GLY A 18 5.48 -16.22 13.53
C GLY A 18 6.29 -15.16 14.28
N ARG A 19 7.15 -14.44 13.54
CA ARG A 19 8.10 -13.47 14.08
C ARG A 19 7.47 -12.13 14.48
N TYR A 20 6.56 -11.59 13.68
CA TYR A 20 6.06 -10.21 13.83
C TYR A 20 4.66 -10.10 14.41
N ASN A 21 3.92 -11.20 14.57
CA ASN A 21 2.58 -11.18 15.17
C ASN A 21 2.57 -11.92 16.51
N SER A 22 2.38 -11.17 17.59
CA SER A 22 2.19 -11.75 18.93
C SER A 22 0.93 -12.61 19.00
N ARG A 23 0.86 -13.54 19.95
CA ARG A 23 -0.36 -14.35 20.20
C ARG A 23 -1.59 -13.48 20.46
N LYS A 24 -1.40 -12.36 21.18
CA LYS A 24 -2.47 -11.39 21.48
C LYS A 24 -2.99 -10.72 20.21
N ALA A 25 -2.10 -10.26 19.33
CA ALA A 25 -2.49 -9.62 18.07
C ALA A 25 -3.23 -10.59 17.13
N LYS A 26 -2.79 -11.86 17.08
CA LYS A 26 -3.51 -12.92 16.33
C LYS A 26 -4.93 -13.12 16.86
N LYS A 27 -5.10 -13.28 18.17
CA LYS A 27 -6.42 -13.41 18.81
C LYS A 27 -7.36 -12.23 18.53
N ILE A 28 -6.83 -11.01 18.40
CA ILE A 28 -7.62 -9.83 18.03
C ILE A 28 -8.13 -9.97 16.59
N ALA A 29 -7.28 -10.37 15.65
CA ALA A 29 -7.63 -10.54 14.24
C ALA A 29 -8.60 -11.70 14.02
N ASP A 30 -8.47 -12.78 14.80
CA ASP A 30 -9.34 -13.97 14.69
C ASP A 30 -10.78 -13.70 15.16
N SER A 31 -11.03 -12.59 15.89
CA SER A 31 -12.35 -12.22 16.39
C SER A 31 -12.78 -10.86 15.85
N LYS A 32 -13.84 -10.85 15.02
CA LYS A 32 -14.45 -9.62 14.49
C LYS A 32 -14.91 -8.67 15.59
N ILE A 33 -15.33 -9.19 16.74
CA ILE A 33 -15.72 -8.39 17.92
C ILE A 33 -14.50 -7.76 18.62
N GLN A 34 -13.37 -8.46 18.71
CA GLN A 34 -12.14 -7.87 19.25
C GLN A 34 -11.54 -6.85 18.28
N THR A 35 -11.59 -7.14 16.99
CA THR A 35 -11.23 -6.21 15.91
C THR A 35 -12.05 -4.91 16.00
N ASP A 36 -13.39 -5.00 16.08
CA ASP A 36 -14.29 -3.87 16.33
C ASP A 36 -13.83 -3.02 17.52
N ARG A 37 -13.52 -3.66 18.66
CA ARG A 37 -13.09 -2.97 19.87
C ARG A 37 -11.80 -2.17 19.67
N VAL A 38 -10.77 -2.75 19.02
CA VAL A 38 -9.49 -2.07 18.84
C VAL A 38 -9.57 -0.96 17.80
N LEU A 39 -10.29 -1.19 16.69
CA LEU A 39 -10.48 -0.19 15.64
C LEU A 39 -11.28 1.00 16.17
N ARG A 40 -12.33 0.75 16.95
CA ARG A 40 -13.13 1.81 17.60
C ARG A 40 -12.31 2.66 18.55
N ARG A 41 -11.47 2.05 19.40
CA ARG A 41 -10.58 2.79 20.31
C ARG A 41 -9.56 3.65 19.57
N ALA A 42 -9.10 3.18 18.41
CA ALA A 42 -8.15 3.89 17.58
C ALA A 42 -8.80 4.90 16.61
N GLY A 43 -10.14 5.04 16.62
CA GLY A 43 -10.85 5.95 15.70
C GLY A 43 -10.82 5.51 14.23
N VAL A 44 -10.47 4.25 13.94
CA VAL A 44 -10.35 3.73 12.57
C VAL A 44 -11.73 3.38 12.03
N ALA A 45 -12.06 3.82 10.82
CA ALA A 45 -13.37 3.61 10.22
C ALA A 45 -13.65 2.11 9.97
N HIS A 46 -14.75 1.61 10.51
CA HIS A 46 -15.26 0.24 10.35
C HIS A 46 -16.80 0.23 10.48
N PRO A 47 -17.49 -0.81 9.97
CA PRO A 47 -18.95 -0.91 10.10
C PRO A 47 -19.37 -1.22 11.54
N LYS A 48 -20.37 -0.50 12.04
CA LYS A 48 -20.78 -0.58 13.44
C LYS A 48 -21.44 -1.93 13.76
N ILE A 49 -21.05 -2.53 14.89
CA ILE A 49 -21.82 -3.64 15.47
C ILE A 49 -23.05 -3.06 16.19
N LEU A 50 -24.23 -3.52 15.79
CA LEU A 50 -25.52 -3.09 16.33
C LEU A 50 -25.93 -3.93 17.54
N VAL A 51 -25.76 -5.25 17.44
CA VAL A 51 -26.19 -6.22 18.46
C VAL A 51 -25.19 -7.36 18.56
N LYS A 52 -25.02 -7.94 19.74
CA LYS A 52 -24.17 -9.12 20.00
C LYS A 52 -24.99 -10.13 20.79
N PHE A 53 -24.94 -11.39 20.37
CA PHE A 53 -25.59 -12.53 21.01
C PHE A 53 -24.49 -13.48 21.48
N ARG A 54 -24.41 -13.71 22.78
CA ARG A 54 -23.42 -14.56 23.43
C ARG A 54 -24.01 -15.85 23.98
N THR A 55 -25.31 -15.84 24.25
CA THR A 55 -26.06 -16.97 24.81
C THR A 55 -27.37 -17.17 24.06
N PRO A 56 -27.96 -18.39 24.06
CA PRO A 56 -29.29 -18.61 23.51
C PRO A 56 -30.35 -17.69 24.12
N ASN A 57 -30.22 -17.37 25.41
CA ASN A 57 -31.15 -16.45 26.09
C ASN A 57 -31.13 -15.04 25.47
N ASP A 58 -29.97 -14.55 25.00
CA ASP A 58 -29.88 -13.28 24.27
C ASP A 58 -30.72 -13.31 22.98
N VAL A 59 -30.84 -14.48 22.33
CA VAL A 59 -31.59 -14.67 21.07
C VAL A 59 -33.09 -14.60 21.32
N TYR A 60 -33.57 -15.25 22.39
CA TYR A 60 -34.99 -15.31 22.74
C TYR A 60 -35.53 -14.02 23.34
N LEU A 61 -34.72 -13.30 24.14
CA LEU A 61 -35.13 -12.04 24.78
C LEU A 61 -35.03 -10.82 23.86
N TYR A 62 -34.27 -10.92 22.77
CA TYR A 62 -34.08 -9.80 21.87
C TYR A 62 -35.31 -9.53 21.00
N ASP A 63 -35.71 -8.26 20.91
CA ASP A 63 -36.77 -7.82 19.99
C ASP A 63 -36.21 -7.63 18.57
N TRP A 64 -36.35 -8.67 17.76
CA TRP A 64 -35.91 -8.72 16.36
C TRP A 64 -36.55 -7.67 15.46
N ASN A 65 -37.72 -7.11 15.84
CA ASN A 65 -38.37 -6.07 15.04
C ASN A 65 -37.61 -4.75 15.03
N LYS A 66 -36.76 -4.50 16.03
CA LYS A 66 -35.89 -3.31 16.13
C LYS A 66 -34.71 -3.33 15.17
N LEU A 67 -34.45 -4.46 14.51
CA LEU A 67 -33.39 -4.52 13.51
C LEU A 67 -33.70 -3.59 12.32
N PRO A 68 -32.67 -2.92 11.77
CA PRO A 68 -32.86 -2.00 10.65
C PRO A 68 -33.26 -2.75 9.36
N ASP A 69 -33.60 -1.97 8.34
CA ASP A 69 -33.98 -2.52 7.04
C ASP A 69 -32.86 -3.30 6.34
N SER A 70 -31.61 -2.99 6.66
CA SER A 70 -30.44 -3.65 6.09
C SER A 70 -29.36 -3.84 7.14
N PHE A 71 -28.80 -5.04 7.20
CA PHE A 71 -27.73 -5.43 8.13
C PHE A 71 -27.05 -6.71 7.65
N ALA A 72 -26.02 -7.14 8.35
CA ALA A 72 -25.45 -8.47 8.19
C ALA A 72 -25.33 -9.19 9.54
N LEU A 73 -25.90 -10.38 9.62
CA LEU A 73 -25.74 -11.31 10.75
C LEU A 73 -24.53 -12.20 10.47
N LYS A 74 -23.58 -12.28 11.41
CA LYS A 74 -22.29 -12.95 11.22
C LYS A 74 -21.79 -13.65 12.48
N PRO A 75 -21.05 -14.76 12.34
CA PRO A 75 -20.19 -15.30 13.40
C PRO A 75 -18.97 -14.41 13.64
N SER A 76 -18.51 -14.29 14.90
CA SER A 76 -17.31 -13.53 15.24
C SER A 76 -16.03 -14.19 14.74
N ARG A 77 -15.97 -15.51 14.69
CA ARG A 77 -14.79 -16.33 14.36
C ARG A 77 -15.00 -17.22 13.13
N GLY A 78 -16.09 -17.00 12.39
CA GLY A 78 -16.42 -17.87 11.26
C GLY A 78 -15.42 -17.83 10.11
N LEU A 79 -15.37 -18.94 9.37
CA LEU A 79 -14.44 -19.19 8.27
C LEU A 79 -15.09 -19.00 6.91
N GLY A 80 -14.31 -18.62 5.89
CA GLY A 80 -14.73 -18.70 4.48
C GLY A 80 -15.94 -17.85 4.07
N GLY A 81 -16.50 -17.07 4.98
CA GLY A 81 -17.78 -16.36 4.80
C GLY A 81 -19.02 -17.22 5.07
N GLU A 82 -18.87 -18.36 5.75
CA GLU A 82 -19.96 -19.22 6.21
C GLU A 82 -20.68 -18.61 7.42
N GLY A 83 -21.95 -18.98 7.61
CA GLY A 83 -22.82 -18.42 8.65
C GLY A 83 -23.18 -16.94 8.47
N ILE A 84 -22.84 -16.34 7.32
CA ILE A 84 -23.15 -14.92 7.04
C ILE A 84 -24.47 -14.79 6.27
N ILE A 85 -25.45 -14.14 6.90
CA ILE A 85 -26.67 -13.67 6.25
C ILE A 85 -26.57 -12.17 6.03
N VAL A 86 -26.68 -11.73 4.78
CA VAL A 86 -26.69 -10.30 4.42
C VAL A 86 -28.09 -9.89 3.99
N ILE A 87 -28.70 -9.05 4.82
CA ILE A 87 -30.03 -8.47 4.63
C ILE A 87 -29.92 -7.13 3.92
N LYS A 88 -30.68 -6.96 2.84
CA LYS A 88 -30.66 -5.75 2.01
C LYS A 88 -31.87 -4.84 2.23
N LYS A 89 -33.04 -5.41 2.53
CA LYS A 89 -34.28 -4.66 2.69
C LYS A 89 -35.26 -5.44 3.57
N LYS A 90 -36.02 -4.73 4.42
CA LYS A 90 -37.23 -5.23 5.09
C LYS A 90 -38.47 -4.94 4.25
N LEU A 91 -39.37 -5.89 4.14
CA LEU A 91 -40.66 -5.74 3.47
C LEU A 91 -41.72 -5.26 4.47
N LEU A 92 -42.82 -4.68 3.96
CA LEU A 92 -43.95 -4.24 4.79
C LEU A 92 -44.58 -5.40 5.59
N SER A 93 -44.44 -6.63 5.12
CA SER A 93 -44.90 -7.84 5.81
C SER A 93 -44.01 -8.25 7.01
N GLY A 94 -42.97 -7.48 7.35
CA GLY A 94 -42.02 -7.80 8.42
C GLY A 94 -40.90 -8.79 8.03
N VAL A 95 -40.96 -9.37 6.82
CA VAL A 95 -39.97 -10.31 6.29
C VAL A 95 -38.83 -9.56 5.62
N TRP A 96 -37.59 -10.06 5.72
CA TRP A 96 -36.43 -9.48 5.05
C TRP A 96 -36.08 -10.16 3.74
N LEU A 97 -35.40 -9.42 2.86
CA LEU A 97 -34.79 -9.94 1.63
C LEU A 97 -33.27 -9.90 1.71
N THR A 98 -32.65 -11.03 1.38
CA THR A 98 -31.19 -11.13 1.25
C THR A 98 -30.68 -10.49 -0.04
N THR A 99 -29.35 -10.39 -0.18
CA THR A 99 -28.71 -10.01 -1.45
C THR A 99 -28.99 -10.97 -2.61
N SER A 100 -29.37 -12.22 -2.32
CA SER A 100 -29.79 -13.23 -3.31
C SER A 100 -31.28 -13.19 -3.63
N LYS A 101 -32.06 -12.28 -3.01
CA LYS A 101 -33.53 -12.17 -3.08
C LYS A 101 -34.30 -13.30 -2.39
N GLN A 102 -33.65 -14.03 -1.48
CA GLN A 102 -34.35 -14.99 -0.62
C GLN A 102 -35.07 -14.24 0.50
N LYS A 103 -36.25 -14.73 0.87
CA LYS A 103 -37.02 -14.24 2.03
C LYS A 103 -36.43 -14.85 3.30
N VAL A 104 -36.29 -14.03 4.34
CA VAL A 104 -35.77 -14.41 5.66
C VAL A 104 -36.69 -13.85 6.73
N THR A 105 -37.22 -14.72 7.57
CA THR A 105 -38.10 -14.40 8.69
C THR A 105 -37.31 -14.18 9.98
N ILE A 106 -37.99 -13.79 11.06
CA ILE A 106 -37.38 -13.70 12.39
C ILE A 106 -36.90 -15.07 12.87
N GLU A 107 -37.69 -16.12 12.67
CA GLU A 107 -37.34 -17.48 13.10
C GLU A 107 -36.10 -18.01 12.36
N ASP A 108 -35.95 -17.69 11.06
CA ASP A 108 -34.73 -18.02 10.30
C ASP A 108 -33.49 -17.32 10.89
N LEU A 109 -33.62 -16.06 11.32
CA LEU A 109 -32.51 -15.32 11.94
C LEU A 109 -32.16 -15.88 13.33
N LYS A 110 -33.17 -16.27 14.12
CA LYS A 110 -32.94 -16.91 15.41
C LYS A 110 -32.22 -18.23 15.25
N LEU A 111 -32.70 -19.10 14.35
CA LEU A 111 -32.07 -20.38 14.04
C LEU A 111 -30.61 -20.21 13.63
N GLN A 112 -30.35 -19.35 12.65
CA GLN A 112 -28.99 -19.03 12.20
C GLN A 112 -28.09 -18.51 13.34
N THR A 113 -28.66 -17.75 14.28
CA THR A 113 -27.94 -17.21 15.43
C THR A 113 -27.59 -18.31 16.43
N LEU A 114 -28.51 -19.25 16.69
CA LEU A 114 -28.28 -20.41 17.55
C LEU A 114 -27.22 -21.34 16.95
N ASP A 115 -27.28 -21.62 15.64
CA ASP A 115 -26.26 -22.42 14.94
C ASP A 115 -24.86 -21.80 15.08
N ILE A 116 -24.75 -20.47 15.01
CA ILE A 116 -23.49 -19.76 15.25
C ILE A 116 -23.02 -19.96 16.69
N LEU A 117 -23.91 -19.83 17.69
CA LEU A 117 -23.56 -19.98 19.10
C LEU A 117 -23.07 -21.39 19.41
N GLU A 118 -23.64 -22.42 18.79
CA GLU A 118 -23.21 -23.81 18.91
C GLU A 118 -21.90 -24.12 18.17
N GLY A 119 -21.42 -23.19 17.34
CA GLY A 119 -20.14 -23.30 16.66
C GLY A 119 -20.20 -23.88 15.25
N ALA A 120 -21.38 -24.00 14.63
CA ALA A 120 -21.55 -24.63 13.32
C ALA A 120 -20.69 -24.03 12.17
N TYR A 121 -20.15 -22.82 12.36
CA TYR A 121 -19.35 -22.10 11.35
C TYR A 121 -17.94 -21.72 11.83
N SER A 122 -17.57 -22.12 13.04
CA SER A 122 -16.27 -21.79 13.64
C SER A 122 -15.26 -22.92 13.37
N MET A 123 -13.96 -22.63 13.52
CA MET A 123 -12.93 -23.68 13.45
C MET A 123 -13.15 -24.70 14.57
N GLY A 124 -13.29 -25.98 14.20
CA GLY A 124 -13.39 -27.07 15.17
C GLY A 124 -14.75 -27.19 15.87
N ASN A 125 -15.80 -26.54 15.35
CA ASN A 125 -17.14 -26.51 15.96
C ASN A 125 -17.16 -25.96 17.39
N GLU A 126 -16.29 -24.98 17.65
CA GLU A 126 -16.19 -24.32 18.94
C GLU A 126 -17.29 -23.25 19.10
N PRO A 127 -17.91 -23.13 20.28
CA PRO A 127 -18.89 -22.08 20.52
C PRO A 127 -18.39 -20.67 20.15
N ASP A 128 -19.24 -19.89 19.47
CA ASP A 128 -18.90 -18.55 18.97
C ASP A 128 -19.90 -17.49 19.46
N VAL A 129 -19.69 -16.24 19.04
CA VAL A 129 -20.58 -15.11 19.29
C VAL A 129 -21.16 -14.65 17.96
N ALA A 130 -22.49 -14.66 17.86
CA ALA A 130 -23.19 -14.05 16.74
C ALA A 130 -23.33 -12.54 16.95
N PHE A 131 -23.30 -11.77 15.87
CA PHE A 131 -23.53 -10.33 15.95
C PHE A 131 -24.18 -9.79 14.69
N VAL A 132 -24.96 -8.73 14.87
CA VAL A 132 -25.53 -7.95 13.77
C VAL A 132 -24.66 -6.73 13.53
N GLN A 133 -24.24 -6.54 12.29
CA GLN A 133 -23.43 -5.41 11.84
C GLN A 133 -24.17 -4.57 10.82
N GLU A 134 -23.86 -3.28 10.79
CA GLU A 134 -24.26 -2.36 9.73
C GLU A 134 -23.98 -2.94 8.33
N TYR A 135 -24.97 -2.85 7.44
CA TYR A 135 -24.81 -3.23 6.05
C TYR A 135 -23.92 -2.22 5.31
N VAL A 136 -22.88 -2.72 4.65
CA VAL A 136 -22.03 -1.88 3.78
C VAL A 136 -22.49 -1.99 2.34
N GLY A 137 -23.13 -0.93 1.86
CA GLY A 137 -23.51 -0.78 0.46
C GLY A 137 -22.30 -0.71 -0.47
N ARG A 138 -22.56 -0.92 -1.76
CA ARG A 138 -21.53 -0.87 -2.81
C ARG A 138 -21.36 0.56 -3.34
N HIS A 139 -20.15 1.10 -3.28
CA HIS A 139 -19.80 2.40 -3.86
C HIS A 139 -20.13 2.50 -5.37
N SER A 140 -20.50 3.69 -5.83
CA SER A 140 -20.97 3.96 -7.19
C SER A 140 -19.99 3.50 -8.28
N THR A 141 -18.69 3.73 -8.07
CA THR A 141 -17.59 3.32 -8.96
C THR A 141 -17.63 1.84 -9.31
N PHE A 142 -18.03 0.98 -8.38
CA PHE A 142 -18.02 -0.46 -8.57
C PHE A 142 -19.35 -1.05 -9.05
N ARG A 143 -20.42 -0.23 -9.15
CA ARG A 143 -21.76 -0.72 -9.50
C ARG A 143 -21.82 -1.50 -10.80
N LYS A 144 -21.10 -1.01 -11.82
CA LYS A 144 -21.02 -1.60 -13.17
C LYS A 144 -19.92 -2.68 -13.30
N LEU A 145 -19.14 -2.92 -12.26
CA LEU A 145 -18.01 -3.86 -12.29
C LEU A 145 -18.34 -5.18 -11.58
N SER A 146 -19.01 -5.08 -10.43
CA SER A 146 -19.24 -6.21 -9.53
C SER A 146 -20.62 -6.84 -9.75
N TYR A 147 -20.68 -8.17 -9.73
CA TYR A 147 -21.95 -8.89 -9.76
C TYR A 147 -22.50 -9.03 -8.33
N ARG A 148 -23.50 -8.21 -7.99
CA ARG A 148 -24.06 -8.12 -6.62
C ARG A 148 -22.95 -7.91 -5.57
N GLY A 149 -23.31 -7.88 -4.29
CA GLY A 149 -22.36 -7.70 -3.18
C GLY A 149 -21.51 -6.43 -3.23
N THR A 150 -20.52 -6.37 -2.34
CA THR A 150 -19.60 -5.24 -2.19
C THR A 150 -18.18 -5.74 -2.45
N PRO A 151 -17.46 -5.19 -3.45
CA PRO A 151 -16.04 -5.46 -3.60
C PRO A 151 -15.25 -5.03 -2.38
N ASP A 152 -14.18 -5.76 -2.10
CA ASP A 152 -13.20 -5.36 -1.10
C ASP A 152 -11.82 -5.16 -1.73
N ILE A 153 -10.99 -4.42 -1.03
CA ILE A 153 -9.63 -4.09 -1.38
C ILE A 153 -8.76 -4.70 -0.30
N ARG A 154 -8.06 -5.77 -0.65
CA ARG A 154 -7.07 -6.41 0.23
C ARG A 154 -5.75 -5.70 0.11
N ILE A 155 -5.19 -5.28 1.23
CA ILE A 155 -3.87 -4.67 1.32
C ILE A 155 -3.04 -5.50 2.29
N ILE A 156 -1.87 -5.95 1.83
CA ILE A 156 -0.85 -6.50 2.73
C ILE A 156 -0.05 -5.33 3.28
N VAL A 157 -0.04 -5.22 4.60
CA VAL A 157 0.74 -4.23 5.33
C VAL A 157 1.80 -4.97 6.15
N PHE A 158 3.03 -4.48 6.10
CA PHE A 158 4.15 -5.01 6.88
C PHE A 158 5.00 -3.84 7.36
N ASN A 159 5.36 -3.84 8.65
CA ASN A 159 6.13 -2.75 9.25
C ASN A 159 5.52 -1.36 8.95
N LYS A 160 4.20 -1.21 9.15
CA LYS A 160 3.42 0.02 8.84
C LYS A 160 3.46 0.47 7.38
N ILE A 161 3.95 -0.36 6.45
CA ILE A 161 4.08 -0.05 5.03
C ILE A 161 3.14 -0.93 4.21
N PRO A 162 2.21 -0.36 3.42
CA PRO A 162 1.43 -1.12 2.44
C PRO A 162 2.33 -1.68 1.32
N VAL A 163 2.55 -2.99 1.30
CA VAL A 163 3.51 -3.61 0.37
C VAL A 163 2.88 -4.09 -0.94
N MET A 164 1.60 -4.49 -0.90
CA MET A 164 0.90 -5.05 -2.05
C MET A 164 -0.61 -4.94 -1.86
N ALA A 165 -1.35 -4.66 -2.94
CA ALA A 165 -2.79 -4.52 -2.88
C ALA A 165 -3.49 -5.26 -4.04
N MET A 166 -4.71 -5.71 -3.82
CA MET A 166 -5.62 -6.17 -4.87
C MET A 166 -7.06 -5.78 -4.58
N LEU A 167 -7.81 -5.50 -5.64
CA LEU A 167 -9.27 -5.41 -5.60
C LEU A 167 -9.85 -6.80 -5.86
N ARG A 168 -10.71 -7.29 -4.95
CA ARG A 168 -11.49 -8.51 -5.16
C ARG A 168 -12.87 -8.16 -5.68
N LEU A 169 -13.18 -8.59 -6.89
CA LEU A 169 -14.44 -8.30 -7.57
C LEU A 169 -15.38 -9.51 -7.54
N PRO A 170 -16.53 -9.41 -6.88
CA PRO A 170 -17.57 -10.44 -6.92
C PRO A 170 -18.06 -10.77 -8.33
N THR A 171 -18.25 -12.06 -8.58
CA THR A 171 -18.77 -12.66 -9.83
C THR A 171 -20.06 -13.42 -9.56
N LYS A 172 -20.72 -13.89 -10.64
CA LYS A 172 -21.87 -14.79 -10.54
C LYS A 172 -21.53 -16.07 -9.80
N GLU A 173 -20.41 -16.69 -10.16
CA GLU A 173 -19.87 -17.90 -9.55
C GLU A 173 -19.69 -17.76 -8.03
N SER A 174 -19.14 -16.64 -7.58
CA SER A 174 -18.97 -16.34 -6.14
C SER A 174 -20.25 -16.02 -5.38
N GLY A 175 -21.42 -16.11 -6.01
CA GLY A 175 -22.70 -15.72 -5.39
C GLY A 175 -22.75 -14.24 -4.98
N GLY A 176 -21.87 -13.39 -5.53
CA GLY A 176 -21.72 -12.00 -5.12
C GLY A 176 -20.80 -11.78 -3.89
N ARG A 177 -19.95 -12.74 -3.55
CA ARG A 177 -18.93 -12.62 -2.48
C ARG A 177 -17.56 -12.26 -3.05
N ALA A 178 -16.76 -11.50 -2.31
CA ALA A 178 -15.39 -11.14 -2.69
C ALA A 178 -14.36 -12.21 -2.25
N ASN A 179 -14.68 -13.49 -2.49
CA ASN A 179 -13.82 -14.62 -2.14
C ASN A 179 -13.25 -15.27 -3.40
N LEU A 180 -11.91 -15.22 -3.57
CA LEU A 180 -11.23 -15.78 -4.75
C LEU A 180 -11.43 -17.29 -4.87
N HIS A 181 -11.52 -18.02 -3.75
CA HIS A 181 -11.76 -19.48 -3.75
C HIS A 181 -13.18 -19.84 -4.20
N GLN A 182 -14.13 -18.92 -4.06
CA GLN A 182 -15.50 -19.07 -4.56
C GLN A 182 -15.65 -18.50 -5.98
N GLY A 183 -14.56 -18.21 -6.69
CA GLY A 183 -14.61 -17.73 -8.07
C GLY A 183 -14.74 -16.21 -8.23
N ALA A 184 -14.44 -15.41 -7.19
CA ALA A 184 -14.27 -13.97 -7.37
C ALA A 184 -12.99 -13.66 -8.17
N LEU A 185 -12.97 -12.50 -8.83
CA LEU A 185 -11.78 -12.01 -9.55
C LEU A 185 -10.82 -11.31 -8.59
N GLY A 186 -9.51 -11.48 -8.81
CA GLY A 186 -8.46 -10.74 -8.11
C GLY A 186 -7.75 -9.78 -9.06
N LEU A 187 -7.80 -8.48 -8.81
CA LEU A 187 -7.16 -7.47 -9.65
C LEU A 187 -6.01 -6.85 -8.87
N GLY A 188 -4.77 -7.03 -9.31
CA GLY A 188 -3.62 -6.34 -8.72
C GLY A 188 -3.80 -4.82 -8.80
N VAL A 189 -3.31 -4.11 -7.79
CA VAL A 189 -3.43 -2.65 -7.70
C VAL A 189 -2.06 -2.04 -7.49
N ASP A 190 -1.74 -1.08 -8.34
CA ASP A 190 -0.54 -0.27 -8.20
C ASP A 190 -0.61 0.59 -6.93
N ILE A 191 0.37 0.44 -6.04
CA ILE A 191 0.37 1.12 -4.74
C ILE A 191 0.50 2.64 -4.88
N ALA A 192 1.24 3.14 -5.87
CA ALA A 192 1.42 4.57 -6.06
C ALA A 192 0.14 5.26 -6.54
N THR A 193 -0.55 4.65 -7.51
CA THR A 193 -1.63 5.29 -8.27
C THR A 193 -3.04 4.83 -7.90
N GLY A 194 -3.20 3.65 -7.29
CA GLY A 194 -4.51 3.04 -7.03
C GLY A 194 -5.20 2.53 -8.28
N ILE A 195 -4.44 2.26 -9.35
CA ILE A 195 -4.94 1.78 -10.63
C ILE A 195 -4.74 0.27 -10.73
N THR A 196 -5.76 -0.44 -11.21
CA THR A 196 -5.66 -1.89 -11.41
C THR A 196 -4.68 -2.24 -12.54
N THR A 197 -3.87 -3.28 -12.33
CA THR A 197 -2.79 -3.69 -13.24
C THR A 197 -3.15 -4.97 -13.99
N THR A 198 -2.91 -6.13 -13.38
CA THR A 198 -3.26 -7.45 -13.91
C THR A 198 -4.50 -7.97 -13.18
N ALA A 199 -5.27 -8.82 -13.84
CA ALA A 199 -6.38 -9.51 -13.21
C ALA A 199 -6.19 -11.02 -13.31
N ILE A 200 -6.67 -11.73 -12.29
CA ILE A 200 -6.70 -13.19 -12.23
C ILE A 200 -8.12 -13.68 -11.95
N TRP A 201 -8.44 -14.84 -12.50
CA TRP A 201 -9.61 -15.64 -12.18
C TRP A 201 -9.16 -17.09 -12.07
N HIS A 202 -9.54 -17.81 -11.02
CA HIS A 202 -9.04 -19.18 -10.78
C HIS A 202 -7.50 -19.28 -10.78
N ASN A 203 -6.85 -18.24 -10.22
CA ASN A 203 -5.39 -18.06 -10.24
C ASN A 203 -4.75 -17.96 -11.64
N GLN A 204 -5.55 -17.85 -12.72
CA GLN A 204 -5.09 -17.67 -14.08
C GLN A 204 -5.27 -16.21 -14.55
N PRO A 205 -4.32 -15.64 -15.31
CA PRO A 205 -4.46 -14.27 -15.83
C PRO A 205 -5.68 -14.12 -16.75
N VAL A 206 -6.41 -13.03 -16.59
CA VAL A 206 -7.55 -12.66 -17.44
C VAL A 206 -7.48 -11.18 -17.80
N LEU A 207 -7.88 -10.83 -19.04
CA LEU A 207 -7.90 -9.44 -19.51
C LEU A 207 -9.26 -8.78 -19.33
N PHE A 208 -10.31 -9.56 -19.51
CA PHE A 208 -11.70 -9.11 -19.50
C PHE A 208 -12.46 -9.76 -18.34
N LYS A 209 -13.48 -9.06 -17.87
CA LYS A 209 -14.41 -9.61 -16.89
C LYS A 209 -15.17 -10.80 -17.53
N PRO A 210 -15.36 -11.94 -16.82
CA PRO A 210 -16.23 -13.01 -17.29
C PRO A 210 -17.61 -12.48 -17.66
N ASP A 211 -18.16 -13.02 -18.75
CA ASP A 211 -19.43 -12.62 -19.36
C ASP A 211 -19.50 -11.14 -19.80
N SER A 212 -18.37 -10.51 -20.09
CA SER A 212 -18.33 -9.08 -20.46
C SER A 212 -17.11 -8.71 -21.30
N LYS A 213 -17.27 -7.73 -22.20
CA LYS A 213 -16.15 -7.11 -22.95
C LYS A 213 -15.38 -6.06 -22.12
N ARG A 214 -15.66 -5.94 -20.82
CA ARG A 214 -15.04 -4.91 -19.98
C ARG A 214 -13.63 -5.31 -19.55
N LYS A 215 -12.65 -4.48 -19.90
CA LYS A 215 -11.26 -4.62 -19.44
C LYS A 215 -11.16 -4.42 -17.92
N LEU A 216 -10.35 -5.25 -17.28
CA LEU A 216 -10.11 -5.22 -15.82
C LEU A 216 -8.90 -4.38 -15.41
N ARG A 217 -8.00 -4.09 -16.36
CA ARG A 217 -6.85 -3.19 -16.18
C ARG A 217 -7.24 -1.73 -16.33
N GLY A 218 -6.61 -0.83 -15.58
CA GLY A 218 -6.78 0.61 -15.71
C GLY A 218 -7.93 1.20 -14.89
N ILE A 219 -8.56 0.42 -14.02
CA ILE A 219 -9.64 0.90 -13.15
C ILE A 219 -9.02 1.69 -12.00
N LYS A 220 -9.33 2.98 -11.91
CA LYS A 220 -8.90 3.84 -10.80
C LYS A 220 -9.80 3.63 -9.59
N ILE A 221 -9.19 3.26 -8.45
CA ILE A 221 -9.88 3.17 -7.17
C ILE A 221 -9.93 4.56 -6.52
N PRO A 222 -11.11 5.08 -6.16
CA PRO A 222 -11.24 6.38 -5.52
C PRO A 222 -10.73 6.32 -4.07
N PHE A 223 -10.40 7.49 -3.50
CA PHE A 223 -9.92 7.62 -2.10
C PHE A 223 -8.66 6.79 -1.78
N TRP A 224 -7.82 6.51 -2.79
CA TRP A 224 -6.69 5.59 -2.64
C TRP A 224 -5.72 5.94 -1.52
N GLN A 225 -5.38 7.22 -1.35
CA GLN A 225 -4.54 7.68 -0.24
C GLN A 225 -5.16 7.31 1.11
N LYS A 226 -6.44 7.63 1.31
CA LYS A 226 -7.15 7.33 2.56
C LYS A 226 -7.29 5.83 2.80
N ILE A 227 -7.49 5.04 1.74
CA ILE A 227 -7.52 3.56 1.83
C ILE A 227 -6.20 3.02 2.38
N LEU A 228 -5.06 3.50 1.86
CA LEU A 228 -3.74 3.07 2.33
C LEU A 228 -3.51 3.49 3.79
N GLU A 229 -3.88 4.72 4.15
CA GLU A 229 -3.79 5.22 5.54
C GLU A 229 -4.64 4.38 6.49
N THR A 230 -5.92 4.16 6.16
CA THR A 230 -6.83 3.32 6.94
C THR A 230 -6.26 1.91 7.13
N ALA A 231 -5.62 1.33 6.10
CA ALA A 231 -4.99 0.01 6.21
C ALA A 231 -3.85 -0.01 7.23
N VAL A 232 -2.99 1.02 7.22
CA VAL A 232 -1.88 1.13 8.18
C VAL A 232 -2.39 1.40 9.59
N GLU A 233 -3.36 2.28 9.74
CA GLU A 233 -4.01 2.56 11.03
C GLU A 233 -4.63 1.28 11.63
N GLY A 234 -5.30 0.45 10.81
CA GLY A 234 -5.84 -0.84 11.24
C GLY A 234 -4.77 -1.84 11.66
N GLN A 235 -3.64 -1.88 10.96
CA GLN A 235 -2.49 -2.68 11.37
C GLN A 235 -1.97 -2.24 12.75
N ILE A 236 -1.74 -0.93 12.93
CA ILE A 236 -1.24 -0.36 14.19
C ILE A 236 -2.20 -0.66 15.33
N ALA A 237 -3.51 -0.43 15.13
CA ALA A 237 -4.55 -0.65 16.13
C ALA A 237 -4.66 -2.11 16.60
N SER A 238 -4.43 -3.07 15.69
CA SER A 238 -4.45 -4.50 16.02
C SER A 238 -3.16 -5.03 16.65
N GLY A 239 -2.05 -4.30 16.50
CA GLY A 239 -0.73 -4.73 16.93
C GLY A 239 -0.13 -5.86 16.09
N LEU A 240 -0.66 -6.11 14.89
CA LEU A 240 -0.07 -7.04 13.93
C LEU A 240 1.14 -6.38 13.26
N GLY A 241 2.32 -7.02 13.24
CA GLY A 241 3.45 -6.54 12.45
C GLY A 241 3.35 -6.90 10.95
N TYR A 242 2.65 -7.99 10.62
CA TYR A 242 2.31 -8.43 9.27
C TYR A 242 0.80 -8.71 9.19
N ALA A 243 0.07 -8.00 8.32
CA ALA A 243 -1.38 -8.08 8.24
C ALA A 243 -1.90 -8.07 6.81
N GLY A 244 -2.97 -8.80 6.56
CA GLY A 244 -3.90 -8.50 5.47
C GLY A 244 -5.04 -7.66 6.01
N VAL A 245 -5.27 -6.52 5.39
CA VAL A 245 -6.33 -5.60 5.75
C VAL A 245 -7.31 -5.53 4.60
N ASP A 246 -8.55 -5.93 4.86
CA ASP A 246 -9.61 -5.91 3.86
C ASP A 246 -10.48 -4.68 4.08
N ILE A 247 -10.53 -3.83 3.06
CA ILE A 247 -11.23 -2.55 3.08
C ILE A 247 -12.36 -2.57 2.08
N VAL A 248 -13.54 -2.19 2.52
CA VAL A 248 -14.70 -1.92 1.67
C VAL A 248 -14.87 -0.41 1.51
N LEU A 249 -15.44 0.00 0.38
CA LEU A 249 -15.73 1.40 0.14
C LEU A 249 -17.22 1.66 0.30
N HIS A 250 -17.59 2.32 1.39
CA HIS A 250 -18.95 2.74 1.65
C HIS A 250 -19.33 3.92 0.72
N PRO A 251 -20.57 3.98 0.18
CA PRO A 251 -21.02 5.06 -0.71
C PRO A 251 -20.87 6.47 -0.12
N GLU A 252 -21.21 6.64 1.15
CA GLU A 252 -21.19 7.92 1.85
C GLU A 252 -19.99 8.07 2.81
N LYS A 253 -19.73 7.07 3.66
CA LYS A 253 -18.68 7.11 4.70
C LYS A 253 -17.25 6.87 4.20
N GLY A 254 -17.07 6.48 2.94
CA GLY A 254 -15.75 6.20 2.38
C GLY A 254 -15.13 4.87 2.87
N PRO A 255 -13.79 4.76 2.95
CA PRO A 255 -13.09 3.52 3.26
C PRO A 255 -13.38 3.00 4.67
N GLN A 256 -13.73 1.73 4.81
CA GLN A 256 -13.96 1.07 6.09
C GLN A 256 -13.27 -0.29 6.12
N ILE A 257 -12.60 -0.62 7.23
CA ILE A 257 -12.05 -1.97 7.44
C ILE A 257 -13.20 -2.94 7.73
N ILE A 258 -13.28 -4.01 6.94
CA ILE A 258 -14.25 -5.10 7.16
C ILE A 258 -13.61 -6.26 7.90
N GLU A 259 -12.32 -6.52 7.68
CA GLU A 259 -11.61 -7.66 8.26
C GLU A 259 -10.10 -7.38 8.37
N LEU A 260 -9.49 -7.89 9.44
CA LEU A 260 -8.05 -7.96 9.63
C LEU A 260 -7.65 -9.43 9.68
N ASN A 261 -6.58 -9.79 8.98
CA ASN A 261 -6.13 -11.17 8.87
C ASN A 261 -4.64 -11.27 9.20
N ALA A 262 -4.27 -12.11 10.18
CA ALA A 262 -2.89 -12.36 10.57
C ALA A 262 -2.14 -13.31 9.61
N GLN A 263 -2.89 -14.03 8.76
CA GLN A 263 -2.42 -15.02 7.79
C GLN A 263 -3.07 -14.85 6.41
N PRO A 264 -2.93 -13.68 5.77
CA PRO A 264 -3.56 -13.42 4.48
C PRO A 264 -3.09 -14.36 3.38
N GLY A 265 -4.01 -14.73 2.49
CA GLY A 265 -3.74 -15.56 1.32
C GLY A 265 -2.75 -14.93 0.33
N LEU A 266 -2.06 -15.78 -0.44
CA LEU A 266 -0.89 -15.39 -1.25
C LEU A 266 -1.20 -15.19 -2.74
N SER A 267 -2.43 -15.46 -3.20
CA SER A 267 -2.87 -15.20 -4.60
C SER A 267 -2.74 -13.73 -5.02
N ILE A 268 -2.60 -12.81 -4.07
CA ILE A 268 -2.30 -11.40 -4.34
C ILE A 268 -1.00 -11.21 -5.15
N GLN A 269 -0.03 -12.13 -5.00
CA GLN A 269 1.21 -12.15 -5.79
C GLN A 269 0.92 -12.40 -7.28
N LEU A 270 0.00 -13.32 -7.57
CA LEU A 270 -0.42 -13.64 -8.93
C LEU A 270 -1.19 -12.47 -9.53
N ALA A 271 -2.11 -11.87 -8.75
CA ALA A 271 -2.87 -10.69 -9.18
C ALA A 271 -1.98 -9.50 -9.55
N ASN A 272 -0.83 -9.34 -8.87
CA ASN A 272 0.14 -8.26 -9.13
C ASN A 272 1.27 -8.66 -10.09
N MET A 273 1.37 -9.94 -10.48
CA MET A 273 2.50 -10.51 -11.22
C MET A 273 3.87 -10.18 -10.60
N ASP A 274 3.93 -10.10 -9.27
CA ASP A 274 5.13 -9.73 -8.51
C ASP A 274 5.24 -10.51 -7.20
N GLY A 275 6.48 -10.76 -6.77
CA GLY A 275 6.77 -11.60 -5.61
C GLY A 275 6.69 -10.82 -4.30
N LEU A 276 5.89 -11.29 -3.36
CA LEU A 276 5.67 -10.65 -2.07
C LEU A 276 6.91 -10.73 -1.18
N LYS A 277 7.69 -11.83 -1.23
CA LYS A 277 8.90 -12.01 -0.39
C LYS A 277 9.90 -10.88 -0.63
N ARG A 278 10.17 -10.55 -1.90
CA ARG A 278 11.07 -9.43 -2.25
C ARG A 278 10.58 -8.11 -1.69
N ARG A 279 9.27 -7.84 -1.73
CA ARG A 279 8.70 -6.58 -1.23
C ARG A 279 8.81 -6.48 0.29
N LEU A 280 8.51 -7.57 1.01
CA LEU A 280 8.64 -7.63 2.46
C LEU A 280 10.09 -7.43 2.91
N ASN A 281 11.04 -8.13 2.28
CA ASN A 281 12.46 -7.99 2.62
C ASN A 281 13.00 -6.56 2.43
N ARG A 282 12.47 -5.80 1.45
CA ARG A 282 12.90 -4.41 1.22
C ARG A 282 12.54 -3.46 2.36
N VAL A 283 11.54 -3.80 3.17
CA VAL A 283 10.98 -2.88 4.19
C VAL A 283 11.10 -3.42 5.61
N ASP A 284 11.68 -4.61 5.79
CA ASP A 284 11.84 -5.27 7.09
C ASP A 284 12.67 -4.42 8.07
N GLU A 285 13.80 -3.91 7.61
CA GLU A 285 14.76 -3.15 8.44
C GLU A 285 14.55 -1.63 8.35
N MET A 286 13.45 -1.16 7.77
CA MET A 286 13.17 0.26 7.66
C MET A 286 12.58 0.82 8.94
N ASP A 287 13.06 1.98 9.37
CA ASP A 287 12.43 2.71 10.48
C ASP A 287 11.22 3.52 9.98
N VAL A 288 10.05 3.20 10.52
CA VAL A 288 8.77 3.80 10.12
C VAL A 288 8.11 4.49 11.31
N ARG A 289 8.30 5.81 11.34
CA ARG A 289 7.73 6.73 12.33
C ARG A 289 6.22 6.54 12.53
N ASP A 290 5.44 6.72 11.47
CA ASP A 290 3.98 6.71 11.51
C ASP A 290 3.35 6.19 10.20
N GLY A 291 2.01 6.13 10.16
CA GLY A 291 1.29 5.62 9.00
C GLY A 291 1.43 6.47 7.74
N VAL A 292 1.54 7.80 7.88
CA VAL A 292 1.73 8.70 6.73
C VAL A 292 3.11 8.46 6.11
N HIS A 293 4.14 8.30 6.95
CA HIS A 293 5.47 7.94 6.50
C HIS A 293 5.49 6.57 5.81
N GLY A 294 4.81 5.57 6.37
CA GLY A 294 4.69 4.24 5.78
C GLY A 294 4.02 4.23 4.40
N VAL A 295 2.95 5.02 4.21
CA VAL A 295 2.30 5.18 2.90
C VAL A 295 3.22 5.86 1.89
N LYS A 296 3.99 6.89 2.29
CA LYS A 296 4.96 7.55 1.41
C LYS A 296 6.05 6.57 0.94
N ILE A 297 6.60 5.78 1.86
CA ILE A 297 7.59 4.73 1.54
C ILE A 297 6.99 3.72 0.56
N ALA A 298 5.77 3.23 0.84
CA ALA A 298 5.07 2.28 0.00
C ALA A 298 4.92 2.76 -1.44
N LYS A 299 4.43 3.99 -1.63
CA LYS A 299 4.26 4.58 -2.97
C LYS A 299 5.57 4.73 -3.72
N ALA A 300 6.64 5.11 -3.01
CA ALA A 300 7.95 5.29 -3.61
C ALA A 300 8.62 3.96 -4.00
N LEU A 301 8.50 2.92 -3.18
CA LEU A 301 9.17 1.64 -3.40
C LEU A 301 8.40 0.69 -4.31
N PHE A 302 7.06 0.75 -4.28
CA PHE A 302 6.17 -0.23 -4.89
C PHE A 302 5.25 0.34 -5.96
N GLY A 303 5.45 1.59 -6.35
CA GLY A 303 4.88 2.17 -7.56
C GLY A 303 5.45 1.51 -8.82
N GLY A 304 4.57 1.17 -9.76
CA GLY A 304 4.91 0.63 -11.07
C GLY A 304 5.40 1.70 -12.03
N LYS A 305 6.00 1.27 -13.16
CA LYS A 305 6.58 2.14 -14.19
C LYS A 305 5.61 3.15 -14.84
N PHE A 306 4.32 3.12 -14.51
CA PHE A 306 3.30 4.08 -14.98
C PHE A 306 3.36 5.45 -14.29
N THR A 307 4.23 5.60 -13.27
CA THR A 307 4.53 6.88 -12.61
C THR A 307 4.99 7.99 -13.57
N SER A 308 5.48 7.65 -14.77
CA SER A 308 5.88 8.64 -15.78
C SER A 308 4.73 9.30 -16.55
N ARG A 309 3.49 8.77 -16.48
CA ARG A 309 2.32 9.34 -17.19
C ARG A 309 1.28 9.99 -16.29
N VAL A 310 1.39 9.83 -14.97
CA VAL A 310 0.53 10.48 -13.99
C VAL A 310 1.44 11.34 -13.13
N ARG A 311 1.30 12.68 -13.22
CA ARG A 311 1.98 13.59 -12.29
C ARG A 311 1.52 13.23 -10.88
N ILE A 312 2.42 12.61 -10.12
CA ILE A 312 2.27 12.38 -8.68
C ILE A 312 2.94 13.58 -8.04
N ASP A 313 2.15 14.53 -7.54
CA ASP A 313 2.64 15.83 -7.09
C ASP A 313 3.41 15.82 -5.76
N ASP A 314 3.74 14.67 -5.14
CA ASP A 314 4.42 14.66 -3.82
C ASP A 314 5.26 13.38 -3.53
N GLY A 315 5.95 12.83 -4.53
CA GLY A 315 6.90 11.72 -4.34
C GLY A 315 8.37 12.16 -4.28
N PRO A 316 9.27 11.43 -3.59
CA PRO A 316 10.71 11.66 -3.72
C PRO A 316 11.14 11.47 -5.18
N ILE A 317 11.84 12.46 -5.72
CA ILE A 317 12.19 12.49 -7.14
C ILE A 317 13.25 11.43 -7.40
N ALA A 318 12.94 10.49 -8.29
CA ALA A 318 13.90 9.47 -8.71
C ALA A 318 14.92 10.09 -9.68
N ILE A 319 16.20 9.84 -9.43
CA ILE A 319 17.34 10.32 -10.23
C ILE A 319 18.25 9.16 -10.57
N LYS A 320 18.88 9.21 -11.74
CA LYS A 320 19.83 8.20 -12.22
C LYS A 320 21.22 8.41 -11.63
N ALA A 321 22.12 7.44 -11.82
CA ALA A 321 23.52 7.56 -11.40
C ALA A 321 24.28 8.70 -12.12
N VAL A 322 23.75 9.17 -13.25
CA VAL A 322 24.22 10.34 -14.01
C VAL A 322 22.99 11.16 -14.41
N GLU A 323 23.00 12.46 -14.13
CA GLU A 323 21.88 13.36 -14.41
C GLU A 323 22.35 14.66 -15.06
N GLU A 324 21.53 15.21 -15.96
CA GLU A 324 21.70 16.58 -16.42
C GLU A 324 21.20 17.53 -15.33
N VAL A 325 22.11 18.33 -14.77
CA VAL A 325 21.78 19.38 -13.80
C VAL A 325 21.91 20.76 -14.42
N LYS A 326 21.18 21.73 -13.87
CA LYS A 326 21.36 23.15 -14.24
C LYS A 326 22.09 23.87 -13.12
N VAL A 327 23.21 24.52 -13.41
CA VAL A 327 23.99 25.30 -12.44
C VAL A 327 23.83 26.79 -12.72
N LEU A 328 23.68 27.60 -11.69
CA LEU A 328 23.71 29.05 -11.82
C LEU A 328 25.16 29.57 -11.84
N ASP A 329 25.46 30.45 -12.79
CA ASP A 329 26.69 31.24 -12.78
C ASP A 329 26.56 32.48 -11.86
N SER A 330 27.62 33.29 -11.82
CA SER A 330 27.67 34.54 -11.04
C SER A 330 26.61 35.57 -11.44
N GLU A 331 26.09 35.49 -12.66
CA GLU A 331 25.06 36.39 -13.22
C GLU A 331 23.65 35.79 -13.13
N LYS A 332 23.50 34.65 -12.45
CA LYS A 332 22.25 33.89 -12.27
C LYS A 332 21.69 33.28 -13.56
N ILE A 333 22.53 33.07 -14.58
CA ILE A 333 22.18 32.36 -15.81
C ILE A 333 22.35 30.85 -15.58
N ARG A 334 21.45 30.04 -16.16
CA ARG A 334 21.42 28.58 -15.98
C ARG A 334 22.24 27.87 -17.06
N HIS A 335 23.22 27.08 -16.65
CA HIS A 335 24.06 26.26 -17.52
C HIS A 335 23.78 24.77 -17.31
N LYS A 336 23.56 24.02 -18.39
CA LYS A 336 23.35 22.56 -18.34
C LYS A 336 24.68 21.83 -18.24
N VAL A 337 24.82 20.93 -17.29
CA VAL A 337 26.04 20.14 -17.04
C VAL A 337 25.65 18.74 -16.62
N LEU A 338 26.34 17.72 -17.13
CA LEU A 338 26.18 16.35 -16.64
C LEU A 338 26.89 16.19 -15.28
N ALA A 339 26.14 15.71 -14.29
CA ALA A 339 26.63 15.44 -12.95
C ALA A 339 26.58 13.95 -12.64
N LYS A 340 27.62 13.47 -11.95
CA LYS A 340 27.63 12.14 -11.32
C LYS A 340 26.90 12.20 -9.99
N ILE A 341 25.94 11.30 -9.78
CA ILE A 341 25.30 11.09 -8.48
C ILE A 341 26.12 10.05 -7.72
N ASP A 342 26.72 10.44 -6.60
CA ASP A 342 27.70 9.61 -5.89
C ASP A 342 27.34 9.48 -4.40
N THR A 343 26.73 8.35 -4.04
CA THR A 343 26.37 8.03 -2.65
C THR A 343 27.57 7.73 -1.77
N GLY A 344 28.74 7.41 -2.34
CA GLY A 344 29.99 7.22 -1.60
C GLY A 344 30.59 8.54 -1.14
N ALA A 345 30.33 9.62 -1.86
CA ALA A 345 30.81 10.95 -1.51
C ALA A 345 29.89 11.63 -0.48
N TRP A 346 30.47 12.07 0.65
CA TRP A 346 29.72 12.85 1.65
C TRP A 346 29.24 14.22 1.09
N SER A 347 30.13 14.92 0.38
CA SER A 347 29.92 16.29 -0.09
C SER A 347 30.11 16.42 -1.60
N SER A 348 29.36 17.32 -2.20
CA SER A 348 29.43 17.65 -3.63
C SER A 348 30.72 18.36 -4.01
N ALA A 349 31.07 18.24 -5.29
CA ALA A 349 32.26 18.85 -5.85
C ALA A 349 32.03 19.34 -7.27
N ILE A 350 32.74 20.41 -7.64
CA ILE A 350 32.72 21.02 -8.96
C ILE A 350 34.14 21.13 -9.50
N ASP A 351 34.29 20.90 -10.80
CA ASP A 351 35.56 21.04 -11.50
C ASP A 351 36.07 22.49 -11.49
N ARG A 352 37.39 22.65 -11.33
CA ARG A 352 38.05 23.96 -11.27
C ARG A 352 37.85 24.80 -12.53
N LYS A 353 37.92 24.22 -13.74
CA LYS A 353 37.71 24.96 -14.99
C LYS A 353 36.26 25.36 -15.14
N LEU A 354 35.33 24.47 -14.81
CA LEU A 354 33.90 24.77 -14.83
C LEU A 354 33.56 25.89 -13.84
N ALA A 355 34.06 25.82 -12.61
CA ALA A 355 33.83 26.86 -11.59
C ALA A 355 34.39 28.24 -12.01
N LYS A 356 35.54 28.28 -12.69
CA LYS A 356 36.08 29.51 -13.27
C LYS A 356 35.20 30.04 -14.41
N LYS A 357 34.80 29.17 -15.34
CA LYS A 357 33.93 29.53 -16.49
C LYS A 357 32.59 30.12 -16.03
N LEU A 358 32.03 29.60 -14.94
CA LEU A 358 30.77 30.08 -14.36
C LEU A 358 30.95 31.32 -13.45
N GLY A 359 32.16 31.88 -13.35
CA GLY A 359 32.43 33.03 -12.46
C GLY A 359 32.30 32.74 -10.96
N LEU A 360 32.20 31.45 -10.57
CA LEU A 360 31.97 31.04 -9.18
C LEU A 360 33.27 30.89 -8.38
N LEU A 361 34.42 30.74 -9.05
CA LEU A 361 35.74 30.66 -8.41
C LEU A 361 36.49 32.00 -8.52
N ARG A 362 36.18 32.93 -7.60
CA ARG A 362 36.87 34.23 -7.41
C ARG A 362 37.26 34.43 -5.93
N LYS A 363 38.26 35.27 -5.65
CA LYS A 363 38.76 35.50 -4.27
C LYS A 363 37.64 35.92 -3.31
N ASP A 364 36.70 36.76 -3.76
CA ASP A 364 35.53 37.24 -2.99
C ASP A 364 34.40 36.22 -2.85
N LYS A 365 34.46 35.09 -3.55
CA LYS A 365 33.42 34.03 -3.55
C LYS A 365 33.89 32.73 -2.87
N ILE A 366 35.18 32.64 -2.53
CA ILE A 366 35.73 31.54 -1.75
C ILE A 366 35.32 31.75 -0.29
N LEU A 367 34.59 30.79 0.26
CA LEU A 367 34.10 30.87 1.63
C LEU A 367 35.20 30.49 2.64
N TRP A 368 35.87 29.37 2.39
CA TRP A 368 37.03 28.89 3.14
C TRP A 368 37.77 27.83 2.31
N LYS A 369 38.88 27.31 2.84
CA LYS A 369 39.58 26.15 2.29
C LYS A 369 39.40 24.94 3.20
N LYS A 370 39.20 23.76 2.61
CA LYS A 370 39.00 22.51 3.34
C LYS A 370 39.98 21.45 2.86
N LYS A 371 40.71 20.83 3.79
CA LYS A 371 41.49 19.62 3.51
C LYS A 371 40.53 18.46 3.23
N LYS A 372 40.69 17.79 2.10
CA LYS A 372 39.87 16.64 1.69
C LYS A 372 40.77 15.47 1.34
N MET A 373 40.49 14.31 1.94
CA MET A 373 41.09 13.04 1.53
C MET A 373 40.31 12.49 0.34
N SER A 374 41.02 12.06 -0.69
CA SER A 374 40.47 11.41 -1.88
C SER A 374 41.34 10.22 -2.28
N SER A 375 40.92 9.47 -3.29
CA SER A 375 41.70 8.36 -3.85
C SER A 375 43.07 8.77 -4.41
N LEU A 376 43.33 10.07 -4.58
CA LEU A 376 44.58 10.64 -5.07
C LEU A 376 45.42 11.29 -3.94
N GLY A 377 45.03 11.12 -2.67
CA GLY A 377 45.70 11.71 -1.52
C GLY A 377 44.95 12.88 -0.87
N MET A 378 45.63 13.57 0.04
CA MET A 378 45.11 14.74 0.77
C MET A 378 45.38 16.03 -0.01
N GLU A 379 44.33 16.79 -0.30
CA GLU A 379 44.43 18.08 -0.99
C GLU A 379 43.64 19.15 -0.24
N GLU A 380 44.19 20.37 -0.17
CA GLU A 380 43.44 21.53 0.31
C GLU A 380 42.65 22.18 -0.83
N ARG A 381 41.32 22.22 -0.69
CA ARG A 381 40.41 22.67 -1.75
C ARG A 381 39.60 23.89 -1.33
N PRO A 382 39.48 24.92 -2.19
CA PRO A 382 38.54 26.01 -1.97
C PRO A 382 37.10 25.50 -1.90
N VAL A 383 36.27 26.13 -1.06
CA VAL A 383 34.84 25.87 -0.97
C VAL A 383 34.09 27.10 -1.46
N ILE A 384 33.12 26.87 -2.36
CA ILE A 384 32.30 27.91 -2.98
C ILE A 384 30.82 27.59 -2.85
N ASN A 385 30.00 28.64 -2.82
CA ASN A 385 28.54 28.51 -2.90
C ASN A 385 28.12 28.20 -4.34
N VAL A 386 27.29 27.17 -4.53
CA VAL A 386 26.75 26.77 -5.83
C VAL A 386 25.24 26.56 -5.71
N THR A 387 24.49 27.07 -6.68
CA THR A 387 23.06 26.76 -6.83
C THR A 387 22.88 25.81 -8.00
N VAL A 388 22.34 24.62 -7.73
CA VAL A 388 22.08 23.58 -8.70
C VAL A 388 20.60 23.26 -8.73
N PHE A 389 20.04 22.99 -9.91
CA PHE A 389 18.72 22.42 -10.08
C PHE A 389 18.88 20.97 -10.52
N LEU A 390 18.48 20.05 -9.66
CA LEU A 390 18.49 18.61 -9.89
C LEU A 390 17.05 18.14 -10.01
N SER A 391 16.67 17.64 -11.19
CA SER A 391 15.31 17.19 -11.51
C SER A 391 14.22 18.17 -11.09
N GLY A 392 14.45 19.46 -11.32
CA GLY A 392 13.52 20.56 -11.00
C GLY A 392 13.63 21.13 -9.59
N LYS A 393 14.24 20.41 -8.63
CA LYS A 393 14.45 20.89 -7.26
C LYS A 393 15.69 21.79 -7.18
N LYS A 394 15.52 22.99 -6.62
CA LYS A 394 16.61 23.94 -6.37
C LYS A 394 17.38 23.54 -5.12
N ILE A 395 18.68 23.35 -5.25
CA ILE A 395 19.63 23.00 -4.19
C ILE A 395 20.65 24.14 -4.12
N LYS A 396 20.75 24.79 -2.96
CA LYS A 396 21.85 25.71 -2.65
C LYS A 396 22.83 24.96 -1.74
N THR A 397 24.08 24.83 -2.15
CA THR A 397 25.05 24.01 -1.44
C THR A 397 26.47 24.54 -1.56
N ASN A 398 27.31 24.11 -0.63
CA ASN A 398 28.73 24.40 -0.61
C ASN A 398 29.49 23.26 -1.28
N MET A 399 30.11 23.54 -2.42
CA MET A 399 30.87 22.55 -3.17
C MET A 399 32.37 22.77 -3.00
N THR A 400 33.13 21.68 -2.85
CA THR A 400 34.60 21.73 -2.94
C THR A 400 35.02 21.84 -4.40
N VAL A 401 35.95 22.75 -4.69
CA VAL A 401 36.53 22.89 -6.03
C VAL A 401 37.69 21.92 -6.19
N ALA A 402 37.55 20.96 -7.08
CA ALA A 402 38.55 19.92 -7.33
C ALA A 402 39.07 20.00 -8.78
N ASP A 403 40.31 19.58 -9.02
CA ASP A 403 40.76 19.32 -10.38
C ASP A 403 40.18 17.98 -10.84
N ARG A 404 39.22 18.04 -11.78
CA ARG A 404 38.52 16.87 -12.32
C ARG A 404 38.80 16.71 -13.80
N LYS A 405 39.90 17.29 -14.32
CA LYS A 405 40.25 17.32 -15.75
C LYS A 405 40.27 15.93 -16.40
N LEU A 406 40.71 14.90 -15.68
CA LEU A 406 40.79 13.50 -16.14
C LEU A 406 39.52 12.68 -15.84
N LEU A 407 38.56 13.25 -15.11
CA LEU A 407 37.32 12.56 -14.74
C LEU A 407 36.23 12.78 -15.78
N ARG A 408 35.29 11.83 -15.84
CA ARG A 408 34.17 11.83 -16.80
C ARG A 408 33.17 12.98 -16.60
N TYR A 409 33.01 13.45 -15.37
CA TYR A 409 31.96 14.40 -14.99
C TYR A 409 32.53 15.58 -14.21
N ASP A 410 32.18 16.78 -14.68
CA ASP A 410 32.66 18.05 -14.12
C ASP A 410 31.94 18.40 -12.80
N ILE A 411 30.81 17.76 -12.51
CA ILE A 411 30.09 17.89 -11.24
C ILE A 411 29.88 16.51 -10.61
N LEU A 412 30.02 16.47 -9.29
CA LEU A 412 29.65 15.34 -8.46
C LEU A 412 28.67 15.83 -7.39
N ILE A 413 27.51 15.18 -7.29
CA ILE A 413 26.53 15.44 -6.24
C ILE A 413 26.66 14.35 -5.17
N GLY A 414 27.02 14.76 -3.95
CA GLY A 414 27.23 13.88 -2.80
C GLY A 414 26.03 13.82 -1.86
N ARG A 415 26.07 12.93 -0.87
CA ARG A 415 24.96 12.58 0.03
C ARG A 415 24.21 13.76 0.64
N VAL A 416 24.92 14.81 1.05
CA VAL A 416 24.30 16.02 1.66
C VAL A 416 23.24 16.64 0.73
N ASP A 417 23.49 16.63 -0.58
CA ASP A 417 22.62 17.28 -1.57
C ASP A 417 21.62 16.30 -2.20
N LEU A 418 21.69 15.02 -1.85
CA LEU A 418 20.81 13.96 -2.35
C LEU A 418 19.62 13.69 -1.42
N GLN A 419 19.46 14.49 -0.35
CA GLN A 419 18.34 14.36 0.57
C GLN A 419 17.00 14.58 -0.15
N GLY A 420 16.12 13.58 -0.04
CA GLY A 420 14.80 13.58 -0.67
C GLY A 420 14.78 13.10 -2.13
N PHE A 421 15.88 12.56 -2.64
CA PHE A 421 15.96 11.89 -3.93
C PHE A 421 16.14 10.38 -3.77
N LEU A 422 15.61 9.61 -4.71
CA LEU A 422 15.85 8.17 -4.81
C LEU A 422 16.79 7.88 -5.97
N ILE A 423 17.86 7.14 -5.71
CA ILE A 423 18.93 6.95 -6.70
C ILE A 423 18.74 5.60 -7.39
N ASN A 424 18.46 5.64 -8.70
CA ASN A 424 18.48 4.48 -9.57
C ASN A 424 19.93 4.26 -10.07
N PRO A 425 20.57 3.12 -9.78
CA PRO A 425 21.94 2.86 -10.20
C PRO A 425 22.10 2.60 -11.71
N GLU A 426 21.00 2.51 -12.47
CA GLU A 426 21.06 2.41 -13.94
C GLU A 426 21.72 3.64 -14.58
N ILE A 427 22.63 3.40 -15.53
CA ILE A 427 23.26 4.43 -16.37
C ILE A 427 22.79 4.20 -17.80
N ASP A 428 22.12 5.20 -18.40
CA ASP A 428 21.75 5.11 -19.81
C ASP A 428 23.01 5.08 -20.69
N ARG A 429 23.02 4.23 -21.71
CA ARG A 429 24.17 4.11 -22.63
C ARG A 429 24.53 5.43 -23.32
N GLU A 430 23.54 6.29 -23.58
CA GLU A 430 23.72 7.61 -24.20
C GLU A 430 24.42 8.62 -23.28
N ASN A 431 24.34 8.42 -21.96
CA ASN A 431 24.94 9.29 -20.95
C ASN A 431 26.31 8.78 -20.45
N LEU A 432 26.84 7.71 -21.05
CA LEU A 432 28.18 7.21 -20.79
C LEU A 432 29.21 8.08 -21.51
N VAL A 433 29.77 9.05 -20.79
CA VAL A 433 30.90 9.84 -21.31
C VAL A 433 32.20 9.04 -21.15
N LYS A 434 33.00 8.93 -22.22
CA LYS A 434 34.37 8.39 -22.11
C LYS A 434 35.19 9.30 -21.19
N ALA A 435 36.08 8.72 -20.39
CA ALA A 435 36.96 9.53 -19.57
C ALA A 435 37.89 10.35 -20.47
N LYS A 436 38.22 11.57 -20.03
CA LYS A 436 39.00 12.57 -20.76
C LYS A 436 40.49 12.18 -20.67
N TRP A 437 40.88 11.10 -21.31
CA TRP A 437 42.28 10.72 -21.53
C TRP A 437 42.65 11.06 -22.98
#